data_AF-A0ABD7XPR1-F1
#
_entry.id   AF-A0ABD7XPR1-F1
#
_cell.length_a   1.000
_cell.length_b   1.000
_cell.length_c   1.000
_cell.angle_alpha   90.00
_cell.angle_beta   90.00
_cell.angle_gamma   90.00
#
_symmetry.space_group_name_H-M   'P 1'
#
loop_
_entity.id
_entity.type
_entity.pdbx_description
1 polymer ?
#
loop_
_entity_poly.entity_id
_entity_poly.type
_entity_poly.pdbx_seq_one_letter_code
_entity_poly.pdbx_strand_id
1 'polypeptide(L)'
;MRNELKKDQNQAYEEEKIKYYQQQFNELFNDSNNQMLKETITGSQLLTLFESFIEYKSERRNWDENIMNRISNLFEILNGAIVLWSNELEKKVDDLFSVREEALKETVSQSDIEQLASDAEELDKLGVSYAYVEKITHKVKLVAKAVKFIYEMPQDTLVREISIASTKQEE
;
A
#
# COMPACT_ATOMS: atom_id res chain seq x y z
N MET A 1 -36.33 7.14 -32.18
CA MET A 1 -35.85 8.50 -31.82
C MET A 1 -35.67 8.76 -30.32
N ARG A 2 -36.71 8.83 -29.46
CA ARG A 2 -36.51 9.21 -28.04
C ARG A 2 -35.71 8.18 -27.20
N ASN A 3 -35.80 6.89 -27.54
CA ASN A 3 -35.02 5.83 -26.89
C ASN A 3 -33.58 5.71 -27.43
N GLU A 4 -33.34 6.06 -28.69
CA GLU A 4 -32.00 6.11 -29.29
C GLU A 4 -31.21 7.29 -28.73
N LEU A 5 -31.82 8.48 -28.64
CA LEU A 5 -31.21 9.66 -27.99
C LEU A 5 -30.80 9.41 -26.53
N LYS A 6 -31.60 8.66 -25.76
CA LYS A 6 -31.23 8.27 -24.38
C LYS A 6 -30.09 7.23 -24.34
N LYS A 7 -30.04 6.33 -25.32
CA LYS A 7 -28.96 5.36 -25.45
C LYS A 7 -27.63 6.06 -25.82
N ASP A 8 -27.67 6.99 -26.76
CA ASP A 8 -26.50 7.75 -27.21
C ASP A 8 -25.96 8.68 -26.10
N GLN A 9 -26.84 9.33 -25.34
CA GLN A 9 -26.46 10.13 -24.18
C GLN A 9 -25.82 9.29 -23.07
N ASN A 10 -26.38 8.12 -22.79
CA ASN A 10 -25.82 7.21 -21.80
C ASN A 10 -24.46 6.65 -22.27
N GLN A 11 -24.30 6.38 -23.57
CA GLN A 11 -23.02 5.89 -24.11
C GLN A 11 -21.92 6.96 -24.02
N ALA A 12 -22.22 8.22 -24.38
CA ALA A 12 -21.27 9.32 -24.25
C ALA A 12 -20.81 9.52 -22.79
N TYR A 13 -21.74 9.39 -21.84
CA TYR A 13 -21.43 9.44 -20.41
C TYR A 13 -20.46 8.32 -19.99
N GLU A 14 -20.70 7.08 -20.40
CA GLU A 14 -19.81 5.96 -20.08
C GLU A 14 -18.43 6.14 -20.72
N GLU A 15 -18.36 6.66 -21.95
CA GLU A 15 -17.09 6.96 -22.60
C GLU A 15 -16.27 8.01 -21.85
N GLU A 16 -16.91 9.06 -21.34
CA GLU A 16 -16.27 10.10 -20.55
C GLU A 16 -15.77 9.54 -19.21
N LYS A 17 -16.59 8.74 -18.51
CA LYS A 17 -16.20 8.09 -17.25
C LYS A 17 -15.03 7.11 -17.43
N ILE A 18 -15.04 6.30 -18.48
CA ILE A 18 -13.92 5.39 -18.78
C ILE A 18 -12.65 6.18 -19.08
N LYS A 19 -12.72 7.27 -19.86
CA LYS A 19 -11.56 8.13 -20.14
C LYS A 19 -11.00 8.75 -18.86
N TYR A 20 -11.88 9.21 -17.97
CA TYR A 20 -11.50 9.74 -16.67
C TYR A 20 -10.71 8.72 -15.85
N TYR A 21 -11.23 7.50 -15.65
CA TYR A 21 -10.52 6.47 -14.89
C TYR A 21 -9.23 6.01 -15.57
N GLN A 22 -9.22 5.90 -16.90
CA GLN A 22 -8.00 5.61 -17.65
C GLN A 22 -6.90 6.63 -17.35
N GLN A 23 -7.25 7.92 -17.35
CA GLN A 23 -6.30 8.98 -17.05
C GLN A 23 -5.82 8.88 -15.60
N GLN A 24 -6.74 8.74 -14.63
CA GLN A 24 -6.38 8.64 -13.22
C GLN A 24 -5.46 7.43 -12.95
N PHE A 25 -5.71 6.30 -13.61
CA PHE A 25 -4.88 5.11 -13.43
C PHE A 25 -3.51 5.27 -14.10
N ASN A 26 -3.45 5.85 -15.30
CA ASN A 26 -2.16 6.16 -15.94
C ASN A 26 -1.32 7.14 -15.10
N GLU A 27 -1.97 8.05 -14.38
CA GLU A 27 -1.30 8.99 -13.47
C GLU A 27 -0.64 8.30 -12.25
N LEU A 28 -0.95 7.03 -11.97
CA LEU A 28 -0.28 6.24 -10.93
C LEU A 28 1.12 5.78 -11.34
N PHE A 29 1.41 5.71 -12.64
CA PHE A 29 2.62 5.08 -13.17
C PHE A 29 3.63 6.11 -13.69
N ASN A 30 4.91 5.73 -13.62
CA ASN A 30 6.04 6.45 -14.21
C ASN A 30 6.28 6.06 -15.67
N ASP A 31 5.73 4.92 -16.09
CA ASP A 31 5.89 4.36 -17.43
C ASP A 31 4.54 4.16 -18.11
N SER A 32 4.58 3.96 -19.43
CA SER A 32 3.38 3.76 -20.24
C SER A 32 2.87 2.31 -20.27
N ASN A 33 3.66 1.35 -19.75
CA ASN A 33 3.28 -0.05 -19.71
C ASN A 33 2.68 -0.46 -18.34
N ASN A 34 2.48 0.49 -17.43
CA ASN A 34 1.92 0.29 -16.09
C ASN A 34 2.72 -0.72 -15.24
N GLN A 35 4.05 -0.69 -15.35
CA GLN A 35 4.95 -1.61 -14.64
C GLN A 35 5.69 -0.96 -13.47
N MET A 36 5.74 0.38 -13.43
CA MET A 36 6.46 1.15 -12.42
C MET A 36 5.54 2.22 -11.83
N LEU A 37 5.17 2.06 -10.56
CA LEU A 37 4.45 3.09 -9.84
C LEU A 37 5.32 4.33 -9.60
N LYS A 38 4.66 5.49 -9.46
CA LYS A 38 5.29 6.68 -8.89
C LYS A 38 5.64 6.42 -7.43
N GLU A 39 6.85 6.79 -7.03
CA GLU A 39 7.34 6.66 -5.65
C GLU A 39 6.50 7.47 -4.65
N THR A 40 5.76 8.47 -5.13
CA THR A 40 4.91 9.36 -4.33
C THR A 40 3.50 8.82 -4.07
N ILE A 41 3.13 7.66 -4.61
CA ILE A 41 1.78 7.10 -4.41
C ILE A 41 1.63 6.62 -2.96
N THR A 42 0.60 7.12 -2.29
CA THR A 42 0.20 6.65 -0.96
C THR A 42 -0.90 5.59 -1.07
N GLY A 43 -1.03 4.73 -0.07
CA GLY A 43 -2.13 3.77 -0.04
C GLY A 43 -3.50 4.46 0.03
N SER A 44 -3.60 5.62 0.70
CA SER A 44 -4.82 6.43 0.75
C SER A 44 -5.29 6.94 -0.62
N GLN A 45 -4.36 7.35 -1.49
CA GLN A 45 -4.67 7.73 -2.87
C GLN A 45 -5.20 6.53 -3.65
N LEU A 46 -4.54 5.38 -3.50
CA LEU A 46 -4.93 4.14 -4.18
C LEU A 46 -6.29 3.63 -3.69
N LEU A 47 -6.55 3.72 -2.38
CA LEU A 47 -7.81 3.35 -1.75
C LEU A 47 -8.96 4.21 -2.25
N THR A 48 -8.77 5.53 -2.32
CA THR A 48 -9.78 6.46 -2.84
C THR A 48 -10.17 6.12 -4.28
N LEU A 49 -9.18 5.85 -5.13
CA LEU A 49 -9.42 5.44 -6.51
C LEU A 49 -10.09 4.06 -6.60
N PHE A 50 -9.70 3.12 -5.75
CA PHE A 50 -10.28 1.79 -5.69
C PHE A 50 -11.76 1.84 -5.30
N GLU A 51 -12.11 2.49 -4.19
CA GLU A 51 -13.48 2.59 -3.73
C GLU A 51 -14.38 3.25 -4.78
N SER A 52 -13.94 4.39 -5.34
CA SER A 52 -14.67 5.11 -6.39
C SER A 52 -14.89 4.27 -7.66
N PHE A 53 -13.86 3.53 -8.08
CA PHE A 53 -13.94 2.70 -9.27
C PHE A 53 -14.80 1.44 -9.07
N ILE A 54 -14.72 0.80 -7.90
CA ILE A 54 -15.55 -0.36 -7.56
C ILE A 54 -17.02 0.04 -7.51
N GLU A 55 -17.35 1.19 -6.94
CA GLU A 55 -18.71 1.74 -6.98
C GLU A 55 -19.20 1.90 -8.42
N TYR A 56 -18.43 2.62 -9.25
CA TYR A 56 -18.73 2.81 -10.68
C TYR A 56 -18.94 1.47 -11.41
N LYS A 57 -18.02 0.51 -11.25
CA LYS A 57 -18.11 -0.83 -11.86
C LYS A 57 -19.36 -1.59 -11.39
N SER A 58 -19.72 -1.47 -10.11
CA SER A 58 -20.85 -2.20 -9.52
C SER A 58 -22.20 -1.77 -10.09
N GLU A 59 -22.32 -0.50 -10.50
CA GLU A 59 -23.52 0.08 -11.09
C GLU A 59 -23.72 -0.33 -12.56
N ARG A 60 -22.68 -0.88 -13.22
CA ARG A 60 -22.67 -1.19 -14.66
C ARG A 60 -22.84 -2.68 -14.99
N ARG A 61 -23.19 -3.54 -14.02
CA ARG A 61 -23.21 -5.02 -14.14
C ARG A 61 -23.95 -5.61 -15.36
N ASN A 62 -24.88 -4.89 -15.99
CA ASN A 62 -25.67 -5.35 -17.13
C ASN A 62 -25.51 -4.46 -18.38
N TRP A 63 -24.42 -3.71 -18.48
CA TRP A 63 -24.15 -2.86 -19.64
C TRP A 63 -23.63 -3.64 -20.85
N ASP A 64 -23.56 -2.94 -21.98
CA ASP A 64 -23.02 -3.44 -23.24
C ASP A 64 -21.64 -4.09 -23.07
N GLU A 65 -21.40 -5.18 -23.80
CA GLU A 65 -20.19 -6.00 -23.71
C GLU A 65 -18.90 -5.18 -23.96
N ASN A 66 -18.93 -4.23 -24.89
CA ASN A 66 -17.78 -3.37 -25.17
C ASN A 66 -17.43 -2.49 -23.98
N ILE A 67 -18.44 -1.89 -23.34
CA ILE A 67 -18.26 -1.08 -22.13
C ILE A 67 -17.74 -1.95 -20.97
N MET A 68 -18.32 -3.15 -20.79
CA MET A 68 -17.88 -4.08 -19.75
C MET A 68 -16.43 -4.57 -19.94
N ASN A 69 -16.01 -4.82 -21.18
CA ASN A 69 -14.63 -5.18 -21.49
C ASN A 69 -13.66 -4.04 -21.15
N ARG A 70 -14.02 -2.79 -21.48
CA ARG A 70 -13.19 -1.62 -21.14
C ARG A 70 -13.10 -1.38 -19.63
N ILE A 71 -14.20 -1.53 -18.89
CA ILE A 71 -14.21 -1.47 -17.43
C ILE A 71 -13.36 -2.60 -16.83
N SER A 72 -13.40 -3.79 -17.41
CA SER A 72 -12.57 -4.92 -16.94
C SER A 72 -11.09 -4.66 -17.16
N ASN A 73 -10.69 -4.12 -18.31
CA ASN A 73 -9.30 -3.73 -18.58
C ASN A 73 -8.82 -2.65 -17.59
N LEU A 74 -9.66 -1.66 -17.26
CA LEU A 74 -9.34 -0.66 -16.25
C LEU A 74 -9.13 -1.30 -14.87
N PHE A 75 -9.94 -2.30 -14.51
CA PHE A 75 -9.79 -3.03 -13.26
C PHE A 75 -8.46 -3.80 -13.19
N GLU A 76 -8.02 -4.39 -14.30
CA GLU A 76 -6.73 -5.06 -14.38
C GLU A 76 -5.55 -4.10 -14.14
N ILE A 77 -5.61 -2.88 -14.70
CA ILE A 77 -4.60 -1.84 -14.46
C ILE A 77 -4.56 -1.45 -12.98
N LEU A 78 -5.71 -1.21 -12.37
CA LEU A 78 -5.81 -0.87 -10.95
C LEU A 78 -5.28 -2.00 -10.05
N ASN A 79 -5.62 -3.25 -10.36
CA ASN A 79 -5.09 -4.41 -9.63
C ASN A 79 -3.56 -4.50 -9.77
N GLY A 80 -3.02 -4.21 -10.95
CA GLY A 80 -1.58 -4.12 -11.17
C GLY A 80 -0.92 -3.09 -10.25
N ALA A 81 -1.51 -1.89 -10.13
CA ALA A 81 -1.05 -0.88 -9.19
C ALA A 81 -1.09 -1.37 -7.73
N ILE A 82 -2.17 -2.02 -7.30
CA ILE A 82 -2.30 -2.57 -5.95
C ILE A 82 -1.20 -3.60 -5.66
N VAL A 83 -0.92 -4.51 -6.60
CA VAL A 83 0.15 -5.51 -6.45
C VAL A 83 1.52 -4.84 -6.34
N LEU A 84 1.83 -3.87 -7.20
CA LEU A 84 3.12 -3.18 -7.16
C LEU A 84 3.31 -2.43 -5.84
N TRP A 85 2.28 -1.71 -5.38
CA TRP A 85 2.33 -0.98 -4.11
C TRP A 85 2.46 -1.93 -2.91
N SER A 86 1.72 -3.04 -2.93
CA SER A 86 1.80 -4.11 -1.93
C SER A 86 3.20 -4.73 -1.81
N ASN A 87 3.87 -4.92 -2.96
CA ASN A 87 5.22 -5.47 -3.00
C ASN A 87 6.25 -4.46 -2.48
N GLU A 88 6.09 -3.17 -2.81
CA GLU A 88 6.96 -2.10 -2.32
C GLU A 88 6.82 -1.93 -0.81
N LEU A 89 5.61 -2.01 -0.26
CA LEU A 89 5.39 -2.00 1.19
C LEU A 89 6.05 -3.21 1.86
N GLU A 90 5.87 -4.42 1.31
CA GLU A 90 6.55 -5.60 1.84
C GLU A 90 8.07 -5.42 1.83
N LYS A 91 8.64 -4.92 0.74
CA LYS A 91 10.08 -4.66 0.63
C LYS A 91 10.56 -3.65 1.66
N LYS A 92 9.86 -2.53 1.83
CA LYS A 92 10.18 -1.53 2.86
C LYS A 92 10.22 -2.15 4.25
N VAL A 93 9.24 -3.00 4.57
CA VAL A 93 9.19 -3.70 5.85
C VAL A 93 10.32 -4.73 5.98
N ASP A 94 10.65 -5.46 4.92
CA ASP A 94 11.74 -6.46 4.91
C ASP A 94 13.13 -5.84 5.01
N ASP A 95 13.33 -4.68 4.39
CA ASP A 95 14.58 -3.93 4.49
C ASP A 95 14.87 -3.55 5.95
N LEU A 96 13.84 -3.25 6.75
CA LEU A 96 14.00 -2.95 8.19
C LEU A 96 14.49 -4.14 9.02
N PHE A 97 14.19 -5.38 8.62
CA PHE A 97 14.77 -6.57 9.29
C PHE A 97 16.23 -6.82 8.90
N SER A 98 16.70 -6.21 7.81
CA SER A 98 18.06 -6.35 7.31
C SER A 98 19.01 -5.30 7.89
N VAL A 99 18.48 -4.24 8.51
CA VAL A 99 19.26 -3.18 9.15
C VAL A 99 19.77 -3.63 10.52
N ARG A 100 21.03 -3.32 10.84
CA ARG A 100 21.62 -3.58 12.18
C ARG A 100 20.92 -2.73 13.23
N GLU A 101 20.83 -3.23 14.46
CA GLU A 101 20.13 -2.59 15.58
C GLU A 101 20.54 -1.12 15.82
N GLU A 102 21.83 -0.81 15.70
CA GLU A 102 22.33 0.57 15.86
C GLU A 102 21.86 1.51 14.75
N ALA A 103 21.78 1.02 13.52
CA ALA A 103 21.28 1.81 12.39
C ALA A 103 19.75 2.00 12.46
N LEU A 104 19.00 1.03 13.02
CA LEU A 104 17.57 1.18 13.27
C LEU A 104 17.26 2.36 14.23
N LYS A 105 18.09 2.59 15.26
CA LYS A 105 17.94 3.73 16.20
C LYS A 105 18.01 5.09 15.52
N GLU A 106 18.89 5.22 14.53
CA GLU A 106 19.21 6.49 13.88
C GLU A 106 18.31 6.76 12.67
N THR A 107 17.75 5.71 12.05
CA THR A 107 17.08 5.82 10.74
C THR A 107 15.58 5.65 10.78
N VAL A 108 15.01 5.03 11.82
CA VAL A 108 13.56 4.73 11.88
C VAL A 108 12.90 5.51 13.00
N SER A 109 12.05 6.45 12.63
CA SER A 109 11.26 7.23 13.59
C SER A 109 9.95 6.52 13.96
N GLN A 110 9.34 6.93 15.07
CA GLN A 110 8.01 6.48 15.46
C GLN A 110 6.95 6.81 14.38
N SER A 111 7.10 7.92 13.67
CA SER A 111 6.21 8.32 12.58
C SER A 111 6.29 7.34 11.40
N ASP A 112 7.47 6.77 11.11
CA ASP A 112 7.63 5.79 10.03
C ASP A 112 6.89 4.49 10.37
N ILE A 113 6.91 4.10 11.64
CA ILE A 113 6.18 2.91 12.13
C ILE A 113 4.67 3.13 12.07
N GLU A 114 4.19 4.32 12.43
CA GLU A 114 2.77 4.68 12.31
C GLU A 114 2.32 4.70 10.85
N GLN A 115 3.16 5.19 9.93
CA GLN A 115 2.86 5.15 8.51
C GLN A 115 2.79 3.71 7.98
N LEU A 116 3.73 2.84 8.34
CA LEU A 116 3.70 1.43 7.94
C LEU A 116 2.46 0.70 8.48
N ALA A 117 2.02 1.04 9.69
CA ALA A 117 0.79 0.50 10.26
C ALA A 117 -0.44 0.98 9.48
N SER A 118 -0.51 2.27 9.15
CA SER A 118 -1.57 2.85 8.32
C SER A 118 -1.61 2.20 6.94
N ASP A 119 -0.46 2.06 6.27
CA ASP A 119 -0.35 1.44 4.95
C ASP A 119 -0.82 -0.03 4.98
N ALA A 120 -0.49 -0.77 6.05
CA ALA A 120 -0.95 -2.15 6.21
C ALA A 120 -2.48 -2.26 6.44
N GLU A 121 -3.11 -1.27 7.09
CA GLU A 121 -4.57 -1.20 7.23
C GLU A 121 -5.26 -0.84 5.90
N GLU A 122 -4.62 -0.03 5.07
CA GLU A 122 -5.14 0.31 3.74
C GLU A 122 -5.11 -0.89 2.80
N LEU A 123 -4.09 -1.76 2.89
CA LEU A 123 -4.05 -3.01 2.12
C LEU A 123 -5.27 -3.91 2.34
N ASP A 124 -5.76 -4.00 3.58
CA ASP A 124 -6.95 -4.80 3.94
C ASP A 124 -8.20 -4.35 3.15
N LYS A 125 -8.26 -3.05 2.83
CA LYS A 125 -9.39 -2.42 2.12
C LYS A 125 -9.27 -2.49 0.61
N LEU A 126 -8.07 -2.79 0.08
CA LEU A 126 -7.76 -2.84 -1.36
C LEU A 126 -8.07 -4.19 -2.01
N GLY A 127 -8.78 -5.08 -1.33
CA GLY A 127 -9.13 -6.41 -1.87
C GLY A 127 -7.93 -7.35 -2.03
N VAL A 128 -6.81 -7.05 -1.37
CA VAL A 128 -5.64 -7.93 -1.28
C VAL A 128 -5.99 -9.16 -0.44
N SER A 129 -5.37 -10.31 -0.73
CA SER A 129 -5.69 -11.53 0.01
C SER A 129 -5.39 -11.39 1.50
N TYR A 130 -6.32 -11.83 2.35
CA TYR A 130 -6.20 -11.77 3.80
C TYR A 130 -4.87 -12.33 4.32
N ALA A 131 -4.41 -13.46 3.79
CA ALA A 131 -3.14 -14.08 4.20
C ALA A 131 -1.92 -13.17 3.93
N TYR A 132 -1.94 -12.42 2.83
CA TYR A 132 -0.86 -11.49 2.50
C TYR A 132 -0.90 -10.23 3.37
N VAL A 133 -2.11 -9.69 3.63
CA VAL A 133 -2.32 -8.58 4.58
C VAL A 133 -1.82 -8.98 5.97
N GLU A 134 -2.24 -10.15 6.46
CA GLU A 134 -1.83 -10.67 7.77
C GLU A 134 -0.30 -10.82 7.89
N LYS A 135 0.36 -11.31 6.83
CA LYS A 135 1.83 -11.40 6.76
C LYS A 135 2.48 -10.03 6.95
N ILE A 136 2.06 -9.02 6.19
CA ILE A 136 2.63 -7.66 6.28
C ILE A 136 2.32 -7.04 7.65
N THR A 137 1.07 -7.08 8.09
CA THR A 137 0.67 -6.53 9.40
C THR A 137 1.47 -7.18 10.54
N HIS A 138 1.74 -8.49 10.46
CA HIS A 138 2.57 -9.17 11.44
C HIS A 138 4.01 -8.64 11.43
N LYS A 139 4.62 -8.51 10.24
CA LYS A 139 5.97 -7.95 10.10
C LYS A 139 6.05 -6.52 10.65
N VAL A 140 5.10 -5.64 10.32
CA VAL A 140 5.03 -4.27 10.85
C VAL A 140 4.95 -4.26 12.38
N LYS A 141 4.14 -5.15 12.98
CA LYS A 141 4.06 -5.30 14.44
C LYS A 141 5.39 -5.74 15.07
N LEU A 142 6.15 -6.59 14.39
CA LEU A 142 7.48 -7.00 14.86
C LEU A 142 8.48 -5.84 14.80
N VAL A 143 8.50 -5.08 13.70
CA VAL A 143 9.33 -3.86 13.60
C VAL A 143 8.97 -2.86 14.70
N ALA A 144 7.68 -2.60 14.91
CA ALA A 144 7.21 -1.70 15.96
C ALA A 144 7.68 -2.13 17.36
N LYS A 145 7.63 -3.45 17.65
CA LYS A 145 8.15 -4.00 18.91
C LYS A 145 9.67 -3.84 19.03
N ALA A 146 10.42 -4.10 17.96
CA ALA A 146 11.87 -3.94 17.95
C ALA A 146 12.25 -2.48 18.20
N VAL A 147 11.65 -1.54 17.47
CA VAL A 147 11.88 -0.10 17.63
C VAL A 147 11.51 0.38 19.03
N LYS A 148 10.37 -0.07 19.56
CA LYS A 148 9.97 0.23 20.94
C LYS A 148 10.99 -0.28 21.96
N PHE A 149 11.44 -1.53 21.85
CA PHE A 149 12.47 -2.11 22.73
C PHE A 149 13.78 -1.31 22.69
N ILE A 150 14.19 -0.94 21.47
CA ILE A 150 15.38 -0.16 21.17
C ILE A 150 15.34 1.24 21.81
N TYR A 151 14.19 1.92 21.78
CA TYR A 151 14.02 3.26 22.38
C TYR A 151 13.73 3.24 23.88
N GLU A 152 13.06 2.21 24.39
CA GLU A 152 12.70 2.08 25.81
C GLU A 152 13.77 1.38 26.65
N MET A 153 14.82 0.81 26.03
CA MET A 153 15.96 0.26 26.78
C MET A 153 16.63 1.39 27.58
N PRO A 154 16.68 1.30 28.93
CA PRO A 154 17.42 2.26 29.73
C PRO A 154 18.91 2.14 29.35
N GLN A 155 19.52 3.23 28.91
CA GLN A 155 20.97 3.33 28.67
C GLN A 155 21.79 2.80 29.86
N ASP A 156 21.23 2.89 31.06
CA ASP A 156 21.82 2.38 32.31
C ASP A 156 21.92 0.84 32.40
N THR A 157 21.13 0.07 31.65
CA THR A 157 21.17 -1.41 31.76
C THR A 157 22.40 -1.99 31.05
N LEU A 158 22.73 -1.44 29.87
CA LEU A 158 23.95 -1.80 29.12
C LEU A 158 25.23 -1.41 29.87
N VAL A 159 25.28 -0.21 30.45
CA VAL A 159 26.45 0.24 31.23
C VAL A 159 26.62 -0.59 32.51
N ARG A 160 25.52 -0.96 33.17
CA ARG A 160 25.55 -1.74 34.41
C ARG A 160 25.91 -3.20 34.16
N GLU A 161 25.46 -3.82 33.07
CA GLU A 161 25.87 -5.19 32.71
C GLU A 161 27.35 -5.27 32.28
N ILE A 162 27.85 -4.30 31.52
CA ILE A 162 29.29 -4.21 31.18
C ILE A 162 30.12 -3.99 32.45
N SER A 163 29.67 -3.14 33.37
CA SER A 163 30.37 -2.89 34.65
C SER A 163 30.38 -4.11 35.57
N ILE A 164 29.31 -4.91 35.60
CA ILE A 164 29.22 -6.15 36.39
C ILE A 164 30.04 -7.28 35.75
N ALA A 165 30.11 -7.35 34.43
CA ALA A 165 30.94 -8.34 33.73
C ALA A 165 32.44 -8.05 33.90
N SER A 166 32.84 -6.78 33.86
CA SER A 166 34.25 -6.37 34.01
C SER A 166 34.76 -6.55 35.45
N THR A 167 33.90 -6.45 36.46
CA THR A 167 34.27 -6.69 37.87
C THR A 167 34.38 -8.17 38.23
N LYS A 168 33.73 -9.07 37.48
CA LYS A 168 33.84 -10.54 37.69
C LYS A 168 35.06 -11.18 37.02
N GLN A 169 35.81 -10.45 36.20
CA GLN A 169 37.07 -10.91 35.60
C GLN A 169 38.31 -10.52 36.42
N GLU A 170 38.16 -9.70 37.46
CA GLU A 170 39.25 -9.23 38.32
C GLU A 170 39.29 -9.90 39.72
N GLU A 171 38.43 -10.89 39.99
CA GLU A 171 38.52 -11.79 41.17
C GLU A 171 39.06 -13.17 40.78
#